data_AF-A0A6N9LAN6-F1
#
_entry.id   AF-A0A6N9LAN6-F1
#
_cell.length_a   1.000
_cell.length_b   1.000
_cell.length_c   1.000
_cell.angle_alpha   90.00
_cell.angle_beta   90.00
_cell.angle_gamma   90.00
#
_symmetry.space_group_name_H-M   'P 1'
#
loop_
_entity.id
_entity.type
_entity.pdbx_description
1 polymer ?
#
loop_
_entity_poly.entity_id
_entity_poly.type
_entity_poly.pdbx_seq_one_letter_code
_entity_poly.pdbx_strand_id
1 'polypeptide(L)'
;MRILIDGDATPDIEKIAFLCDKYDIKMIGYCDMNHFFDYESVIICDQGNDSVDYAILKDVKKGDLVITQDYGEAGMLLTKGAIVVHPSGFI
;
A
#
# COMPACT_ATOMS: atom_id res chain seq x y z
N MET A 1 -0.01 -10.31 9.77
CA MET A 1 0.49 -8.99 9.35
C MET A 1 0.83 -9.10 7.87
N ARG A 2 0.15 -8.33 7.03
CA ARG A 2 0.49 -8.16 5.61
C ARG A 2 1.03 -6.73 5.41
N ILE A 3 1.77 -6.52 4.33
CA ILE A 3 2.17 -5.18 3.89
C ILE A 3 1.30 -4.79 2.69
N LEU A 4 0.58 -3.69 2.82
CA LEU A 4 -0.17 -3.07 1.72
C LEU A 4 0.63 -1.85 1.25
N ILE A 5 0.74 -1.67 -0.06
CA ILE A 5 1.47 -0.55 -0.66
C ILE A 5 0.49 0.28 -1.49
N ASP A 6 0.38 1.55 -1.15
CA ASP A 6 -0.18 2.56 -2.04
C ASP A 6 0.84 2.83 -3.15
N GLY A 7 0.58 2.29 -4.33
CA GLY A 7 1.43 2.40 -5.49
C GLY A 7 1.40 3.75 -6.18
N ASP A 8 0.38 4.58 -5.91
CA ASP A 8 0.28 5.94 -6.47
C ASP A 8 1.06 6.93 -5.59
N ALA A 9 1.20 6.63 -4.29
CA ALA A 9 1.87 7.50 -3.32
C ALA A 9 3.22 6.96 -2.81
N THR A 10 3.72 5.81 -3.27
CA THR A 10 4.97 5.22 -2.77
C THR A 10 6.04 5.09 -3.86
N PRO A 11 7.22 5.74 -3.72
CA PRO A 11 8.34 5.49 -4.61
C PRO A 11 9.05 4.17 -4.28
N ASP A 12 9.92 3.69 -5.18
CA ASP A 12 10.83 2.56 -4.93
C ASP A 12 10.15 1.23 -4.54
N ILE A 13 8.94 0.96 -5.06
CA ILE A 13 8.12 -0.23 -4.73
C ILE A 13 8.89 -1.54 -4.92
N GLU A 14 9.73 -1.64 -5.95
CA GLU A 14 10.57 -2.82 -6.21
C GLU A 14 11.49 -3.19 -5.04
N LYS A 15 12.03 -2.18 -4.33
CA LYS A 15 12.88 -2.43 -3.14
C LYS A 15 12.07 -2.98 -1.99
N ILE A 16 10.84 -2.47 -1.81
CA ILE A 16 9.92 -2.96 -0.77
C ILE A 16 9.53 -4.40 -1.09
N ALA A 17 9.21 -4.69 -2.34
CA ALA A 17 8.83 -6.01 -2.80
C ALA A 17 9.97 -7.03 -2.59
N PHE A 18 11.21 -6.67 -2.98
CA PHE A 18 12.41 -7.47 -2.69
C PHE A 18 12.58 -7.78 -1.20
N LEU A 19 12.33 -6.81 -0.32
CA LEU A 19 12.40 -7.03 1.12
C LEU A 19 11.26 -7.95 1.60
N CYS A 20 10.05 -7.79 1.08
CA CYS A 20 8.92 -8.65 1.39
C CYS A 20 9.22 -10.11 1.05
N ASP A 21 9.73 -10.38 -0.15
CA ASP A 21 10.16 -11.72 -0.58
C ASP A 21 11.26 -12.29 0.31
N LYS A 22 12.30 -11.48 0.56
CA LYS A 22 13.45 -11.88 1.39
C LYS A 22 13.03 -12.32 2.79
N TYR A 23 11.99 -11.71 3.35
CA TYR A 23 11.51 -12.00 4.70
C TYR A 23 10.22 -12.83 4.74
N ASP A 24 9.77 -13.36 3.60
CA ASP A 24 8.53 -14.15 3.47
C ASP A 24 7.29 -13.41 4.04
N ILE A 25 7.20 -12.12 3.74
CA ILE A 25 6.09 -11.26 4.16
C ILE A 25 5.14 -11.07 2.98
N LYS A 26 3.86 -11.40 3.18
CA LYS A 26 2.84 -11.17 2.17
C LYS A 26 2.70 -9.67 1.88
N MET A 27 3.00 -9.29 0.65
CA MET A 27 2.78 -7.96 0.08
C MET A 27 1.51 -7.94 -0.79
N ILE A 28 0.78 -6.82 -0.79
CA ILE A 28 -0.24 -6.49 -1.78
C ILE A 28 -0.02 -5.05 -2.25
N GLY A 29 0.25 -4.85 -3.53
CA GLY A 29 0.35 -3.53 -4.15
C GLY A 29 -0.98 -3.09 -4.74
N TYR A 30 -1.29 -1.80 -4.66
CA TYR A 30 -2.49 -1.20 -5.25
C TYR A 30 -2.04 -0.05 -6.14
N CYS A 31 -2.44 -0.03 -7.40
CA CYS A 31 -2.08 1.07 -8.31
C CYS A 31 -3.17 1.28 -9.35
N ASP A 32 -3.22 2.49 -9.91
CA ASP A 32 -3.98 2.72 -11.14
C ASP A 32 -3.22 2.21 -12.38
N MET A 33 -3.81 2.38 -13.57
CA MET A 33 -3.17 1.97 -14.84
C MET A 33 -1.96 2.83 -15.22
N ASN A 34 -1.74 3.99 -14.59
CA ASN A 34 -0.63 4.89 -14.89
C ASN A 34 0.64 4.52 -14.11
N HIS A 35 0.49 3.86 -12.97
CA HIS A 35 1.60 3.48 -12.07
C HIS A 35 1.84 1.96 -12.00
N PHE A 36 1.51 1.23 -13.08
CA PHE A 36 1.66 -0.22 -13.12
C PHE A 36 3.11 -0.70 -12.85
N PHE A 37 3.24 -1.69 -11.97
CA PHE A 37 4.45 -2.48 -11.76
C PHE A 37 4.09 -3.96 -11.73
N ASP A 38 4.98 -4.79 -12.28
CA ASP A 38 4.73 -6.22 -12.44
C ASP A 38 5.22 -6.99 -11.20
N TYR A 39 4.28 -7.40 -10.34
CA TYR A 39 4.55 -8.23 -9.17
C TYR A 39 3.39 -9.21 -8.92
N GLU A 40 3.67 -10.34 -8.28
CA GLU A 40 2.69 -11.44 -8.11
C GLU A 40 1.38 -11.05 -7.41
N SER A 41 1.35 -9.96 -6.65
CA SER A 41 0.18 -9.53 -5.86
C SER A 41 -0.12 -8.04 -6.03
N VAL A 42 -0.37 -7.62 -7.27
CA VAL A 42 -0.83 -6.25 -7.60
C VAL A 42 -2.32 -6.23 -7.93
N ILE A 43 -3.05 -5.33 -7.29
CA ILE A 43 -4.46 -5.04 -7.56
C ILE A 43 -4.51 -3.75 -8.37
N ILE A 44 -4.86 -3.88 -9.66
CA ILE A 44 -5.07 -2.72 -10.54
C ILE A 44 -6.46 -2.15 -10.25
N CYS A 45 -6.50 -0.87 -9.91
CA CYS A 45 -7.71 -0.11 -9.62
C CYS A 45 -8.22 0.64 -10.86
N ASP A 46 -9.52 0.90 -10.93
CA ASP A 46 -10.14 1.66 -12.03
C ASP A 46 -9.61 3.11 -12.04
N GLN A 47 -9.51 3.73 -13.22
CA GLN A 47 -9.17 5.16 -13.33
C GLN A 47 -10.31 6.02 -12.76
N GLY A 48 -10.18 6.42 -11.51
CA GLY A 48 -11.04 7.36 -10.81
C GLY A 48 -10.27 7.98 -9.65
N ASN A 49 -10.65 9.21 -9.26
CA ASN A 49 -10.09 9.85 -8.06
C ASN A 49 -10.21 8.90 -6.87
N ASP A 50 -9.11 8.74 -6.14
CA ASP A 50 -9.01 8.02 -4.86
C ASP A 50 -9.31 6.50 -4.97
N SER A 51 -9.28 5.92 -6.17
CA SER A 51 -9.61 4.50 -6.40
C SER A 51 -8.69 3.54 -5.64
N VAL A 52 -7.40 3.87 -5.58
CA VAL A 52 -6.37 3.13 -4.83
C VAL A 52 -6.63 3.23 -3.33
N ASP A 53 -6.80 4.43 -2.79
CA ASP A 53 -7.13 4.70 -1.39
C ASP A 53 -8.35 3.87 -0.95
N TYR A 54 -9.43 3.91 -1.74
CA TYR A 54 -10.66 3.17 -1.45
C TYR A 54 -10.45 1.65 -1.48
N ALA A 55 -9.62 1.14 -2.39
CA ALA A 55 -9.30 -0.28 -2.46
C ALA A 55 -8.53 -0.74 -1.22
N ILE A 56 -7.52 0.04 -0.80
CA ILE A 56 -6.74 -0.23 0.41
C ILE A 56 -7.65 -0.16 1.64
N LEU A 57 -8.46 0.90 1.78
CA LEU A 57 -9.39 1.06 2.89
C LEU A 57 -10.41 -0.06 3.04
N LYS A 58 -10.76 -0.73 1.93
CA LYS A 58 -11.69 -1.86 1.92
C LYS A 58 -11.01 -3.19 2.27
N ASP A 59 -9.75 -3.40 1.86
CA ASP A 59 -9.01 -4.64 2.13
C ASP A 59 -8.25 -4.63 3.47
N VAL A 60 -7.86 -3.46 3.96
CA VAL A 60 -7.03 -3.32 5.16
C VAL A 60 -7.68 -3.96 6.38
N LYS A 61 -6.88 -4.72 7.13
CA LYS A 61 -7.30 -5.34 8.39
C LYS A 61 -6.50 -4.76 9.54
N LYS A 62 -7.07 -4.81 10.74
CA LYS A 62 -6.37 -4.41 11.96
C LYS A 62 -5.04 -5.15 12.08
N GLY A 63 -3.96 -4.40 12.27
CA GLY A 63 -2.60 -4.92 12.37
C GLY A 63 -1.91 -5.22 11.03
N ASP A 64 -2.52 -4.87 9.90
CA ASP A 64 -1.78 -4.74 8.65
C ASP A 64 -0.90 -3.48 8.68
N LEU A 65 0.23 -3.53 7.97
CA LEU A 65 1.11 -2.39 7.76
C LEU A 65 0.83 -1.81 6.37
N VAL A 66 0.62 -0.50 6.29
CA VAL A 66 0.39 0.20 5.03
C VAL A 66 1.51 1.20 4.79
N ILE A 67 2.05 1.22 3.58
CA ILE A 67 3.04 2.21 3.15
C ILE A 67 2.35 3.18 2.21
N THR A 68 2.31 4.45 2.61
CA THR A 68 1.73 5.56 1.83
C THR A 68 2.38 6.88 2.27
N GLN A 69 2.51 7.83 1.33
CA GLN A 69 2.87 9.21 1.67
C GLN A 69 1.65 10.14 1.69
N ASP A 70 0.45 9.62 1.42
CA ASP A 70 -0.80 10.38 1.52
C ASP A 70 -1.27 10.46 2.98
N TYR A 71 -1.22 11.66 3.56
CA TYR A 71 -1.64 11.87 4.94
C TYR A 71 -3.16 11.78 5.16
N GLY A 72 -3.96 12.04 4.13
CA GLY A 72 -5.41 11.86 4.15
C GLY A 72 -5.76 10.37 4.25
N GLU A 73 -5.20 9.56 3.36
CA GLU A 73 -5.33 8.11 3.38
C GLU A 73 -4.81 7.53 4.71
N ALA A 74 -3.61 7.93 5.14
CA ALA A 74 -3.00 7.51 6.39
C ALA A 74 -3.92 7.73 7.60
N GLY A 75 -4.54 8.91 7.68
CA GLY A 75 -5.51 9.23 8.72
C GLY A 75 -6.67 8.24 8.76
N MET A 76 -7.22 7.89 7.59
CA MET A 76 -8.33 6.93 7.48
C MET A 76 -7.90 5.51 7.87
N LEU A 77 -6.71 5.06 7.44
CA LEU A 77 -6.17 3.74 7.74
C LEU A 77 -5.85 3.54 9.23
N LEU A 78 -5.36 4.58 9.91
CA LEU A 78 -5.15 4.55 11.35
C LEU A 78 -6.46 4.28 12.10
N THR A 79 -7.61 4.81 11.64
CA THR A 79 -8.92 4.51 12.25
C THR A 79 -9.34 3.05 12.12
N LYS A 80 -8.80 2.33 11.12
CA LYS A 80 -9.01 0.88 10.92
C LYS A 80 -8.09 0.03 11.81
N GLY A 81 -7.17 0.65 12.56
CA GLY A 81 -6.17 -0.04 13.38
C GLY A 81 -5.03 -0.64 12.55
N ALA A 82 -4.76 -0.07 11.38
CA ALA A 82 -3.54 -0.35 10.62
C ALA A 82 -2.34 0.37 11.24
N ILE A 83 -1.14 -0.13 10.93
CA ILE A 83 0.12 0.58 11.17
C ILE A 83 0.45 1.29 9.86
N VAL A 84 0.57 2.60 9.86
CA VAL A 84 0.88 3.36 8.64
C VAL A 84 2.32 3.84 8.70
N VAL A 85 3.05 3.68 7.61
CA VAL A 85 4.46 4.05 7.51
C VAL A 85 4.66 4.93 6.28
N HIS A 86 5.18 6.14 6.50
CA HIS A 86 5.64 6.99 5.41
C HIS A 86 6.88 6.35 4.74
N PRO A 87 7.08 6.45 3.41
CA PRO A 87 8.25 5.86 2.73
C PRO A 87 9.62 6.28 3.31
N SER A 88 9.69 7.43 4.00
CA SER A 88 10.89 7.89 4.71
C SER A 88 11.05 7.36 6.14
N GLY A 89 10.16 6.47 6.60
CA GLY A 89 10.22 5.81 7.91
C GLY A 89 9.46 6.48 9.07
N PHE A 90 8.62 7.49 8.81
CA PHE A 90 7.72 8.03 9.86
C PHE A 90 6.56 7.06 10.12
N ILE A 91 6.18 6.89 11.38
CA ILE A 91 5.13 5.99 11.87
C ILE A 91 4.21 6.77 12.80
#